data_AF-A0A536SLF5-F1
#
_entry.id   AF-A0A536SLF5-F1
#
_cell.length_a   1.000
_cell.length_b   1.000
_cell.length_c   1.000
_cell.angle_alpha   90.00
_cell.angle_beta   90.00
_cell.angle_gamma   90.00
#
_symmetry.space_group_name_H-M   'P 1'
#
loop_
_entity.id
_entity.type
_entity.pdbx_description
1 polymer ?
#
loop_
_entity_poly.entity_id
_entity_poly.type
_entity_poly.pdbx_seq_one_letter_code
_entity_poly.pdbx_strand_id
1 'polypeptide(L)' 'MQVVSGIVIDGKVVVEGLSLPEGTAVTVLARGDEAVVKLSPEEEADLLAALDEADREEGVPAAEFFARLRRLG' A
#
# COMPACT_ATOMS: atom_id res chain seq x y z
N MET A 1 14.46 -8.31 -7.19
CA MET A 1 13.06 -8.65 -7.54
C MET A 1 12.36 -7.35 -7.90
N GLN A 2 11.72 -7.28 -9.06
CA GLN A 2 10.99 -6.09 -9.51
C GLN A 2 9.53 -6.47 -9.76
N VAL A 3 8.61 -5.59 -9.37
CA VAL A 3 7.17 -5.76 -9.65
C VAL A 3 6.80 -4.68 -10.66
N VAL A 4 6.24 -5.11 -11.78
CA VAL A 4 5.79 -4.24 -12.86
C VAL A 4 4.32 -4.52 -13.15
N SER A 5 3.59 -3.47 -13.50
CA SER A 5 2.20 -3.60 -13.95
C SER A 5 2.18 -3.74 -15.46
N GLY A 6 1.31 -4.62 -15.96
CA GLY A 6 1.05 -4.81 -17.38
C GLY A 6 -0.44 -5.06 -17.61
N ILE A 7 -0.83 -5.07 -18.86
CA ILE A 7 -2.21 -5.35 -19.29
C ILE A 7 -2.25 -6.62 -20.11
N VAL A 8 -3.39 -7.31 -20.10
CA VAL A 8 -3.58 -8.49 -20.95
C VAL A 8 -4.16 -8.06 -22.28
N ILE A 9 -3.45 -8.32 -23.37
CA ILE A 9 -3.90 -8.14 -24.76
C ILE A 9 -3.78 -9.49 -25.47
N ASP A 10 -4.86 -9.97 -26.09
CA ASP A 10 -4.94 -11.27 -26.78
C ASP A 10 -4.43 -12.45 -25.94
N GLY A 11 -4.76 -12.46 -24.64
CA GLY A 11 -4.36 -13.51 -23.70
C GLY A 11 -2.88 -13.47 -23.29
N LYS A 12 -2.14 -12.42 -23.66
CA LYS A 12 -0.73 -12.22 -23.31
C LYS A 12 -0.57 -11.03 -22.39
N VAL A 13 0.28 -11.16 -21.36
CA VAL A 13 0.67 -10.04 -20.51
C VAL A 13 1.65 -9.16 -21.28
N VAL A 14 1.25 -7.91 -21.52
CA VAL A 14 2.05 -6.88 -22.17
C VAL A 14 2.50 -5.88 -21.12
N VAL A 15 3.82 -5.68 -21.02
CA VAL A 15 4.46 -4.70 -20.14
C VAL A 15 5.21 -3.72 -21.03
N GLU A 16 4.84 -2.44 -20.97
CA GLU A 16 5.53 -1.39 -21.74
C GLU A 16 6.84 -0.96 -21.05
N GLY A 17 7.87 -0.69 -21.85
CA GLY A 17 9.13 -0.13 -21.35
C GLY A 17 10.04 -1.09 -20.58
N LEU A 18 9.65 -2.36 -20.41
CA LEU A 18 10.47 -3.37 -19.76
C LEU A 18 11.16 -4.28 -20.79
N SER A 19 12.49 -4.33 -20.74
CA SER A 19 13.30 -5.31 -21.47
C SER A 19 13.90 -6.29 -20.47
N LEU A 20 13.67 -7.59 -20.69
CA LEU A 20 14.25 -8.66 -19.88
C LEU A 20 15.24 -9.46 -20.73
N PRO A 21 16.42 -9.83 -20.19
CA PRO A 21 17.34 -10.72 -20.87
C PRO A 21 16.70 -12.06 -21.21
N GLU A 22 17.13 -12.67 -22.31
CA GLU A 22 16.71 -14.01 -22.68
C GLU A 22 17.02 -15.03 -21.56
N GLY A 23 16.11 -15.97 -21.33
CA GLY A 23 16.25 -16.97 -20.27
C GLY A 23 15.91 -16.48 -18.86
N THR A 24 15.46 -15.22 -18.70
CA THR A 24 15.01 -14.70 -17.40
C THR A 24 13.79 -15.48 -16.90
N ALA A 25 13.90 -16.09 -15.71
CA ALA A 25 12.77 -16.70 -15.03
C ALA A 25 11.79 -15.61 -14.55
N VAL A 26 10.53 -15.69 -14.96
CA VAL A 26 9.48 -14.73 -14.61
C VAL A 26 8.35 -15.41 -13.85
N THR A 27 7.72 -14.67 -12.96
CA THR A 27 6.49 -15.06 -12.27
C THR A 27 5.39 -14.08 -12.66
N VAL A 28 4.28 -14.58 -13.20
CA VAL A 28 3.12 -13.77 -13.55
C VAL A 28 2.11 -13.84 -12.42
N LEU A 29 1.77 -12.68 -11.86
CA LEU A 29 0.72 -12.54 -10.86
C LEU A 29 -0.47 -11.87 -11.53
N ALA A 30 -1.53 -12.64 -11.80
CA ALA A 30 -2.81 -12.07 -12.20
C ALA A 30 -3.53 -11.61 -10.94
N ARG A 31 -3.68 -10.29 -10.79
CA ARG A 31 -4.62 -9.74 -9.82
C ARG A 31 -6.01 -10.19 -10.27
N GLY A 32 -6.67 -11.05 -9.49
CA GLY A 32 -8.04 -11.47 -9.75
C GLY A 32 -8.98 -10.26 -9.72
N ASP A 33 -10.29 -10.49 -9.87
CA ASP A 33 -11.29 -9.47 -9.55
C ASP A 33 -11.14 -9.11 -8.06
N GLU A 34 -10.27 -8.15 -7.76
CA GLU A 34 -10.27 -7.47 -6.48
C GLU A 34 -11.65 -6.85 -6.40
N ALA A 35 -12.49 -7.40 -5.53
CA ALA A 35 -13.77 -6.80 -5.23
C ALA A 35 -13.47 -5.34 -4.89
N VAL A 36 -13.94 -4.43 -5.74
CA VAL A 36 -13.76 -3.01 -5.49
C VAL A 36 -14.44 -2.73 -4.17
N VAL A 37 -13.65 -2.51 -3.13
CA VAL A 37 -14.18 -2.12 -1.82
C VAL A 37 -14.74 -0.73 -2.02
N LYS A 38 -16.07 -0.63 -2.10
CA LYS A 38 -16.77 0.64 -2.19
C LYS A 38 -17.16 1.03 -0.78
N LEU A 39 -16.64 2.17 -0.35
CA LEU A 39 -17.06 2.81 0.88
C LEU A 39 -18.35 3.60 0.61
N SER A 40 -19.22 3.66 1.60
CA SER A 40 -20.23 4.72 1.64
C SER A 40 -19.55 6.09 1.78
N PRO A 41 -20.23 7.20 1.43
CA PRO A 41 -19.66 8.53 1.63
C PRO A 41 -19.25 8.84 3.07
N GLU A 42 -19.96 8.26 4.06
CA GLU A 42 -19.63 8.40 5.49
C GLU A 42 -18.33 7.66 5.83
N GLU A 43 -18.21 6.39 5.42
CA GLU A 43 -17.00 5.60 5.64
C GLU A 43 -15.77 6.16 4.91
N GLU A 44 -15.96 6.76 3.73
CA GLU A 44 -14.89 7.46 3.01
C GLU A 44 -14.42 8.71 3.77
N ALA A 45 -15.36 9.50 4.32
CA ALA A 45 -15.02 10.67 5.13
C ALA A 45 -14.26 10.28 6.41
N ASP A 46 -14.69 9.20 7.08
CA ASP A 46 -14.01 8.68 8.27
C ASP A 46 -12.58 8.19 7.95
N LEU A 47 -12.41 7.50 6.82
CA LEU A 47 -11.10 7.04 6.36
C LEU A 47 -10.16 8.22 6.07
N LEU A 48 -10.64 9.25 5.37
CA LEU A 48 -9.84 10.44 5.06
C LEU A 48 -9.42 11.17 6.33
N ALA A 49 -10.33 11.30 7.32
CA ALA A 49 -10.00 11.92 8.60
C ALA A 49 -8.93 11.13 9.38
N ALA A 50 -8.97 9.80 9.34
CA ALA A 50 -7.97 8.95 9.98
C ALA A 50 -6.60 9.02 9.30
N LEU A 51 -6.56 9.15 7.97
CA LEU A 51 -5.30 9.37 7.23
C LEU A 51 -4.69 10.73 7.58
N ASP A 52 -5.50 11.79 7.60
CA ASP A 52 -5.07 13.12 8.04
C ASP A 52 -4.57 13.14 9.50
N GLU A 53 -5.07 12.25 10.36
CA GLU A 53 -4.56 12.04 11.71
C GLU A 53 -3.21 11.33 11.73
N ALA A 54 -3.04 10.28 10.92
CA ALA A 54 -1.78 9.54 10.84
C ALA A 54 -0.64 10.39 10.25
N ASP A 55 -0.95 11.25 9.28
CA ASP A 55 0.01 12.16 8.64
C ASP A 55 0.43 13.32 9.55
N ARG A 56 -0.41 13.69 10.51
CA ARG A 56 0.03 14.52 11.62
C ARG A 56 1.01 13.68 12.44
N GLU A 57 2.31 13.88 12.22
CA GLU A 57 3.43 13.28 13.00
C GLU A 57 3.44 13.74 14.48
N GLU A 58 2.26 13.86 15.10
CA GLU A 58 2.01 14.26 16.46
C GLU A 58 2.32 13.09 17.40
N GLY A 59 3.60 12.93 17.70
CA GLY A 59 4.10 12.02 18.71
C GLY A 59 4.93 12.74 19.77
N VAL A 60 5.21 12.04 20.87
CA VAL A 60 6.31 12.41 21.77
C VAL A 60 7.47 11.45 21.56
N PRO A 61 8.73 11.89 21.74
CA PRO A 61 9.87 10.98 21.72
C PRO A 61 9.67 9.82 22.71
N ALA A 62 10.09 8.61 22.33
CA ALA A 62 9.93 7.42 23.16
C ALA A 62 10.48 7.61 24.59
N ALA A 63 11.61 8.31 24.73
CA ALA A 63 12.21 8.62 26.03
C ALA A 63 11.26 9.45 26.93
N GLU A 64 10.55 10.42 26.35
CA GLU A 64 9.58 11.24 27.05
C GLU A 64 8.34 10.42 27.44
N PHE A 65 7.83 9.60 26.53
CA PHE A 65 6.72 8.69 26.80
C PHE A 65 7.01 7.77 28.00
N PHE A 66 8.17 7.09 28.00
CA PHE A 66 8.56 6.25 29.13
C PHE A 66 8.79 7.04 30.43
N ALA A 67 9.26 8.28 30.34
CA ALA A 67 9.38 9.14 31.51
C ALA A 67 8.01 9.51 32.10
N ARG A 68 6.99 9.75 31.27
CA ARG A 68 5.61 9.99 31.72
C ARG A 68 5.01 8.75 32.37
N LEU A 69 5.15 7.56 31.77
CA LEU A 69 4.65 6.31 32.34
C LEU A 69 5.23 6.02 33.73
N ARG A 70 6.54 6.23 33.90
CA ARG A 70 7.21 6.04 35.21
C ARG A 70 6.74 7.00 36.31
N ARG A 71 6.09 8.13 35.96
CA ARG A 71 5.52 9.07 36.95
C ARG A 71 4.10 8.71 37.37
N LEU A 72 3.41 7.86 36.61
CA LEU A 72 2.03 7.44 36.85
C LEU A 72 1.93 6.07 37.56
N GLY A 73 3.04 5.36 37.70
CA GLY A 73 3.19 4.18 38.58
C GLY A 73 3.92 4.54 39.86
#